data_AF-W1YRB0-F1
#
_entry.id   AF-W1YRB0-F1
#
_cell.length_a   1.000
_cell.length_b   1.000
_cell.length_c   1.000
_cell.angle_alpha   90.00
_cell.angle_beta   90.00
_cell.angle_gamma   90.00
#
_symmetry.space_group_name_H-M   'P 1'
#
loop_
_entity.id
_entity.type
_entity.pdbx_description
1 polymer ?
#
loop_
_entity_poly.entity_id
_entity_poly.type
_entity_poly.pdbx_seq_one_letter_code
_entity_poly.pdbx_strand_id
1 'polypeptide(L)' 'AVLDPEVIVLTGGLTEAGDILLTPVTKAFDQYLTARTRRPQIPVLISASGQDAGLVGAADLARAV' A
#
# COMPACT_ATOMS: atom_id res chain seq x y z
N ALA A 1 9.96 -1.16 12.72
CA ALA A 1 9.61 -0.10 11.74
C ALA A 1 9.09 1.11 12.50
N VAL A 2 9.11 2.32 11.92
CA VAL A 2 8.62 3.53 12.61
C VAL A 2 7.11 3.48 12.84
N LEU A 3 6.35 3.08 11.83
CA LEU A 3 4.88 3.02 11.89
C LEU A 3 4.32 1.64 12.23
N ASP A 4 5.08 0.57 11.92
CA ASP A 4 4.72 -0.84 12.12
C ASP A 4 3.26 -1.18 11.74
N PRO A 5 2.83 -0.91 10.49
CA PRO A 5 1.45 -1.07 10.10
C PRO A 5 1.07 -2.55 9.94
N GLU A 6 -0.22 -2.84 10.10
CA GLU A 6 -0.79 -4.15 9.78
C GLU A 6 -0.95 -4.38 8.27
N VAL A 7 -1.03 -3.32 7.47
CA VAL A 7 -1.17 -3.37 6.01
C VAL A 7 -0.56 -2.14 5.34
N ILE A 8 0.02 -2.32 4.15
CA ILE A 8 0.46 -1.25 3.27
C ILE A 8 -0.44 -1.25 2.03
N VAL A 9 -1.02 -0.09 1.70
CA VAL A 9 -1.86 0.07 0.50
C VAL A 9 -1.17 1.02 -0.49
N LEU A 10 -0.95 0.55 -1.71
CA LEU A 10 -0.43 1.32 -2.84
C LEU A 10 -1.59 1.90 -3.64
N THR A 11 -1.45 3.14 -4.11
CA THR A 11 -2.51 3.84 -4.86
C THR A 11 -1.91 4.76 -5.93
N GLY A 12 -2.74 5.27 -6.85
CA GLY A 12 -2.31 6.16 -7.95
C GLY A 12 -2.12 5.41 -9.26
N GLY A 13 -1.96 6.13 -10.38
CA GLY A 13 -1.97 5.53 -11.73
C GLY A 13 -0.92 4.44 -11.97
N LEU A 14 0.23 4.47 -11.28
CA LEU A 14 1.25 3.43 -11.42
C LEU A 14 0.76 2.05 -10.97
N THR A 15 -0.25 1.97 -10.09
CA THR A 15 -0.78 0.69 -9.62
C THR A 15 -1.50 -0.10 -10.71
N GLU A 16 -1.85 0.52 -11.84
CA GLU A 16 -2.39 -0.18 -13.02
C GLU A 16 -1.41 -1.21 -13.60
N ALA A 17 -0.11 -1.07 -13.33
CA ALA A 17 0.90 -2.04 -13.71
C ALA A 17 0.77 -3.40 -12.97
N GLY A 18 -0.09 -3.49 -11.94
CA GLY A 18 -0.42 -4.73 -11.25
C GLY A 18 0.82 -5.46 -10.74
N ASP A 19 0.97 -6.73 -11.10
CA ASP A 19 2.06 -7.60 -10.63
C ASP A 19 3.46 -7.12 -11.05
N ILE A 20 3.57 -6.37 -12.15
CA ILE A 20 4.84 -5.78 -12.60
C ILE A 20 5.35 -4.79 -11.55
N LEU A 21 4.45 -4.08 -10.87
CA LEU A 21 4.77 -3.20 -9.74
C LEU A 21 4.81 -3.98 -8.42
N LEU A 22 3.79 -4.79 -8.15
CA LEU A 22 3.57 -5.40 -6.84
C LEU A 22 4.66 -6.40 -6.48
N THR A 23 5.14 -7.18 -7.44
CA THR A 23 6.20 -8.18 -7.23
C THR A 23 7.52 -7.56 -6.76
N PRO A 24 8.13 -6.58 -7.48
CA PRO A 24 9.38 -5.98 -7.03
C PRO A 24 9.22 -5.17 -5.74
N VAL A 25 8.08 -4.51 -5.52
CA VAL A 25 7.82 -3.78 -4.27
C VAL A 25 7.77 -4.73 -3.09
N THR A 26 7.00 -5.82 -3.18
CA THR A 26 6.89 -6.82 -2.12
C THR A 26 8.26 -7.43 -1.82
N LYS A 27 9.02 -7.81 -2.84
CA LYS A 27 10.37 -8.36 -2.69
C LYS A 27 11.33 -7.38 -2.01
N ALA A 28 11.31 -6.10 -2.41
CA ALA A 28 12.17 -5.08 -1.82
C ALA A 28 11.78 -4.83 -0.35
N PHE A 29 10.49 -4.68 -0.06
CA PHE A 29 10.00 -4.52 1.31
C PHE A 29 10.47 -5.67 2.20
N ASP A 30 10.31 -6.89 1.71
CA ASP A 30 10.76 -8.13 2.35
C ASP A 30 12.28 -8.21 2.58
N GLN A 31 13.09 -7.57 1.74
CA GLN A 31 14.54 -7.53 1.87
C GLN A 31 14.99 -6.52 2.94
N TYR A 32 14.30 -5.39 3.05
CA TYR A 32 14.67 -4.30 3.94
C TYR A 32 13.93 -4.32 5.29
N LEU A 33 12.92 -5.18 5.44
CA LEU A 33 12.19 -5.31 6.69
C LEU A 33 13.09 -5.83 7.82
N THR A 34 13.33 -4.95 8.80
CA THR A 34 14.08 -5.28 10.01
C THR A 34 13.42 -6.40 10.79
N ALA A 35 14.22 -7.37 11.27
CA ALA A 35 13.74 -8.50 12.07
C ALA A 35 12.59 -9.31 11.40
N ARG A 36 12.55 -9.35 10.06
CA ARG A 36 11.52 -10.05 9.28
C ARG A 36 11.23 -11.48 9.76
N THR A 37 12.26 -12.23 10.15
CA THR A 37 12.11 -13.62 10.61
C THR A 37 11.35 -13.76 11.94
N ARG A 38 11.11 -12.65 12.65
CA ARG A 38 10.44 -12.61 13.97
C ARG A 38 9.16 -11.77 13.93
N ARG A 39 8.67 -11.39 12.74
CA ARG A 39 7.45 -10.61 12.57
C ARG A 39 6.46 -11.36 11.67
N PRO A 40 5.15 -11.16 11.87
CA PRO A 40 4.17 -11.58 10.87
C PRO A 40 4.42 -10.87 9.55
N GLN A 41 4.01 -11.49 8.45
CA GLN A 41 4.07 -10.85 7.14
C GLN A 41 3.11 -9.66 7.10
N ILE A 42 3.59 -8.50 6.65
CA ILE A 42 2.78 -7.31 6.43
C ILE A 42 2.34 -7.32 4.95
N PRO A 43 1.03 -7.41 4.65
CA PRO A 43 0.54 -7.40 3.28
C PRO A 43 0.80 -6.05 2.61
N VAL A 44 1.21 -6.11 1.34
CA VAL A 44 1.25 -4.95 0.43
C VAL A 44 0.14 -5.16 -0.59
N LEU A 45 -0.82 -4.24 -0.64
CA LEU A 45 -2.03 -4.34 -1.45
C LEU A 45 -2.12 -3.18 -2.44
N ILE A 46 -2.87 -3.37 -3.53
CA ILE A 46 -3.30 -2.27 -4.40
C ILE A 46 -4.67 -1.79 -3.94
N SER A 47 -4.85 -0.48 -3.89
CA SER A 47 -6.12 0.16 -3.57
C SER A 47 -7.21 -0.28 -4.55
N ALA A 48 -8.38 -0.67 -4.02
CA ALA A 48 -9.55 -0.98 -4.84
C ALA A 48 -10.04 0.23 -5.66
N SER A 49 -9.76 1.45 -5.17
CA SER A 49 -10.10 2.70 -5.87
C SER A 49 -9.00 3.17 -6.84
N GLY A 50 -7.87 2.45 -6.94
CA GLY A 50 -6.80 2.73 -7.91
C GLY A 50 -6.33 4.19 -7.92
N GLN A 51 -6.39 4.83 -9.09
CA GLN A 51 -6.03 6.24 -9.26
C GLN A 51 -7.03 7.21 -8.60
N ASP A 52 -8.27 6.78 -8.41
CA ASP A 52 -9.36 7.61 -7.89
C ASP A 52 -9.38 7.68 -6.36
N ALA A 53 -8.51 6.93 -5.66
CA ALA A 53 -8.50 6.90 -4.20
C ALA A 53 -8.36 8.29 -3.56
N GLY A 54 -7.57 9.17 -4.17
CA GLY A 54 -7.43 10.56 -3.72
C GLY A 54 -8.71 11.37 -3.91
N LEU A 55 -9.38 11.21 -5.06
CA LEU A 55 -10.66 11.86 -5.34
C LEU A 55 -11.75 11.39 -4.36
N VAL A 56 -11.84 10.07 -4.14
CA VAL A 56 -12.79 9.47 -3.20
C VAL A 56 -12.54 9.98 -1.78
N GLY A 57 -11.29 10.00 -1.32
CA GLY A 57 -10.94 10.50 0.01
C GLY A 57 -11.26 11.99 0.19
N ALA A 58 -11.00 12.81 -0.83
CA ALA A 58 -11.35 14.22 -0.81
C ALA A 58 -12.88 14.44 -0.76
N ALA A 59 -13.64 13.67 -1.53
CA ALA A 59 -15.10 13.74 -1.54
C ALA A 59 -15.70 13.31 -0.19
N ASP A 60 -15.19 12.25 0.42
CA ASP A 60 -15.63 11.81 1.75
C ASP A 60 -15.31 12.84 2.82
N LEU A 61 -14.10 13.40 2.79
CA LEU A 61 -13.72 14.48 3.71
C LEU A 61 -14.63 15.70 3.56
N ALA A 62 -14.95 16.10 2.33
CA ALA A 62 -15.83 17.24 2.05
C ALA A 62 -17.27 17.03 2.55
N ARG A 63 -17.73 15.78 2.65
CA ARG A 63 -19.05 15.45 3.24
C ARG A 63 -19.08 15.55 4.77
N ALA A 64 -17.92 15.43 5.41
CA ALA A 64 -17.79 15.47 6.87
C ALA A 64 -17.66 16.89 7.43
N VAL A 65 -17.65 17.91 6.56
CA VAL A 65 -17.53 19.34 6.91
C VAL A 65 -18.86 20.06 6.80
#